data_AF-A0A1I7LD41-F1
#
_entry.id   AF-A0A1I7LD41-F1
#
_cell.length_a   1.000
_cell.length_b   1.000
_cell.length_c   1.000
_cell.angle_alpha   90.00
_cell.angle_beta   90.00
_cell.angle_gamma   90.00
#
_symmetry.space_group_name_H-M   'P 1'
#
loop_
_entity.id
_entity.type
_entity.pdbx_description
1 polymer ?
#
loop_
_entity_poly.entity_id
_entity_poly.type
_entity_poly.pdbx_seq_one_letter_code
_entity_poly.pdbx_strand_id
1 'polypeptide(L)'
;MTGRAAALSLAAFPLVLLLAVLAAGAVMVARGEEPGGIEEAWLALLGPPDLGPVDFAALRRVRSKGDALACAADICPKAQADAVPPVYAVAGATLREIVRSVAEREPRTALVFTDRWGEQDRYVARTAVLRCPDTVTVEIVGRGEGRSSLALYIRSQAGCPVPATSHGRLTRWLDGIAAAAGAEANKG
;
A
#
# COMPACT_ATOMS: atom_id res chain seq x y z
N MET A 1 -15.61 -20.23 56.26
CA MET A 1 -15.39 -20.58 54.84
C MET A 1 -15.68 -19.38 53.94
N THR A 2 -14.95 -18.28 54.10
CA THR A 2 -15.26 -16.95 53.51
C THR A 2 -14.07 -16.39 52.73
N GLY A 3 -13.36 -17.26 51.98
CA GLY A 3 -12.17 -16.87 51.20
C GLY A 3 -12.33 -16.97 49.68
N ARG A 4 -13.38 -17.61 49.15
CA ARG A 4 -13.50 -17.89 47.71
C ARG A 4 -14.24 -16.80 46.91
N ALA A 5 -15.16 -16.06 47.52
CA ALA A 5 -15.96 -15.04 46.81
C ALA A 5 -15.17 -13.77 46.42
N ALA A 6 -14.18 -13.37 47.21
CA ALA A 6 -13.37 -12.18 46.92
C ALA A 6 -12.37 -12.40 45.78
N ALA A 7 -11.80 -13.61 45.65
CA ALA A 7 -10.83 -13.94 44.61
C ALA A 7 -11.46 -14.06 43.20
N LEU A 8 -12.72 -14.52 43.11
CA LEU A 8 -13.49 -14.57 41.86
C LEU A 8 -13.83 -13.17 41.30
N SER A 9 -13.96 -12.16 42.17
CA SER A 9 -14.31 -10.80 41.78
C SER A 9 -13.14 -9.99 41.22
N LEU A 10 -11.91 -10.27 41.67
CA LEU A 10 -10.68 -9.59 41.19
C LEU A 10 -10.18 -10.13 39.84
N ALA A 11 -10.40 -11.41 39.55
CA ALA A 11 -10.04 -12.01 38.25
C ALA A 11 -11.07 -11.74 37.14
N ALA A 12 -12.33 -11.41 37.51
CA ALA A 12 -13.38 -11.08 36.55
C ALA A 12 -13.17 -9.72 35.89
N PHE A 13 -12.64 -8.73 36.62
CA PHE A 13 -12.43 -7.37 36.12
C PHE A 13 -11.46 -7.29 34.91
N PRO A 14 -10.25 -7.88 34.93
CA PRO A 14 -9.35 -7.84 33.77
C PRO A 14 -9.93 -8.61 32.58
N LEU A 15 -10.68 -9.69 32.81
CA LEU A 15 -11.36 -10.42 31.74
C LEU A 15 -12.47 -9.59 31.10
N VAL A 16 -13.31 -8.94 31.91
CA VAL A 16 -14.37 -8.04 31.41
C VAL A 16 -13.77 -6.87 30.63
N LEU A 17 -12.69 -6.27 31.14
CA LEU A 17 -11.97 -5.20 30.44
C LEU A 17 -11.42 -5.69 29.09
N LEU A 18 -10.78 -6.86 29.06
CA LEU A 18 -10.27 -7.45 27.83
C LEU A 18 -11.40 -7.69 26.82
N LEU A 19 -12.52 -8.28 27.24
CA LEU A 19 -13.67 -8.53 26.37
C LEU A 19 -14.27 -7.22 25.84
N ALA A 20 -14.35 -6.18 26.67
CA ALA A 20 -14.81 -4.86 26.24
C ALA A 20 -13.88 -4.24 25.18
N VAL A 21 -12.56 -4.34 25.36
CA VAL A 21 -11.57 -3.88 24.36
C VAL A 21 -11.70 -4.66 23.05
N LEU A 22 -11.85 -5.98 23.11
CA LEU A 22 -12.04 -6.82 21.92
C LEU A 22 -13.34 -6.47 21.20
N ALA A 23 -14.44 -6.25 21.93
CA ALA A 23 -15.72 -5.85 21.36
C ALA A 23 -15.62 -4.46 20.70
N ALA A 24 -14.97 -3.49 21.34
CA ALA A 24 -14.71 -2.18 20.76
C ALA A 24 -13.87 -2.28 19.48
N GLY A 25 -12.81 -3.09 19.49
CA GLY A 25 -11.99 -3.36 18.32
C GLY A 25 -12.77 -4.00 17.17
N ALA A 26 -13.64 -4.98 17.47
CA ALA A 26 -14.51 -5.60 16.47
C ALA A 26 -15.50 -4.58 15.86
N VAL A 27 -16.07 -3.68 16.67
CA VAL A 27 -16.93 -2.60 16.18
C VAL A 27 -16.16 -1.64 15.27
N MET A 28 -14.93 -1.26 15.63
CA MET A 28 -14.07 -0.42 14.78
C MET A 28 -13.77 -1.09 13.44
N VAL A 29 -13.44 -2.38 13.45
CA VAL A 29 -13.21 -3.18 12.22
C VAL A 29 -14.47 -3.23 11.36
N ALA A 30 -15.64 -3.45 11.96
CA ALA A 30 -16.91 -3.49 11.25
C ALA A 30 -17.29 -2.13 10.64
N ARG A 31 -16.92 -1.02 11.28
CA ARG A 31 -17.13 0.34 10.77
C ARG A 31 -16.17 0.73 9.65
N GLY A 32 -14.95 0.17 9.62
CA GLY A 32 -14.02 0.38 8.53
C GLY A 32 -13.58 1.84 8.39
N GLU A 33 -14.12 2.52 7.36
CA GLU A 33 -13.86 3.94 7.03
C GLU A 33 -14.86 4.93 7.65
N GLU A 34 -15.97 4.43 8.19
CA GLU A 34 -16.96 5.26 8.87
C GLU A 34 -16.36 5.91 10.13
N PRO A 35 -16.91 7.05 10.60
CA PRO A 35 -16.47 7.69 11.84
C PRO A 35 -16.42 6.72 13.03
N GLY A 36 -15.31 6.74 13.78
CA GLY A 36 -15.01 5.77 14.83
C GLY A 36 -14.61 4.37 14.30
N GLY A 37 -14.28 4.26 13.01
CA GLY A 37 -13.79 3.05 12.36
C GLY A 37 -12.31 2.80 12.59
N ILE A 38 -11.84 1.64 12.13
CA ILE A 38 -10.46 1.20 12.33
C ILE A 38 -9.43 2.12 11.64
N GLU A 39 -9.81 2.82 10.56
CA GLU A 39 -8.91 3.77 9.91
C GLU A 39 -8.60 5.00 10.75
N GLU A 40 -9.56 5.52 11.52
CA GLU A 40 -9.30 6.61 12.46
C GLU A 40 -8.38 6.15 13.59
N ALA A 41 -8.51 4.90 14.03
CA ALA A 41 -7.60 4.33 15.02
C ALA A 41 -6.17 4.24 14.46
N TRP A 42 -5.98 3.79 13.22
CA TRP A 42 -4.66 3.79 12.59
C TRP A 42 -4.11 5.20 12.40
N LEU A 43 -4.93 6.15 11.95
CA LEU A 43 -4.52 7.54 11.80
C LEU A 43 -4.07 8.14 13.14
N ALA A 44 -4.79 7.87 14.22
CA ALA A 44 -4.47 8.36 15.55
C ALA A 44 -3.20 7.71 16.13
N LEU A 45 -2.96 6.42 15.85
CA LEU A 45 -1.83 5.66 16.39
C LEU A 45 -0.55 5.78 15.57
N LEU A 46 -0.67 5.80 14.25
CA LEU A 46 0.45 5.67 13.30
C LEU A 46 0.65 6.92 12.44
N GLY A 47 -0.29 7.86 12.45
CA GLY A 47 -0.28 9.05 11.61
C GLY A 47 -0.83 8.80 10.19
N PRO A 48 -0.67 9.78 9.28
CA PRO A 48 -1.21 9.70 7.93
C PRO A 48 -0.70 8.48 7.15
N PRO A 49 -1.57 7.81 6.37
CA PRO A 49 -1.19 6.58 5.65
C PRO A 49 -0.32 6.82 4.41
N ASP A 50 -0.25 8.05 3.90
CA ASP A 50 0.66 8.43 2.82
C ASP A 50 2.07 8.70 3.38
N LEU A 51 3.01 7.80 3.10
CA LEU A 51 4.41 7.88 3.53
C LEU A 51 5.26 8.83 2.67
N GLY A 52 4.63 9.66 1.84
CA GLY A 52 5.28 10.72 1.09
C GLY A 52 6.04 10.24 -0.15
N PRO A 53 6.73 11.15 -0.85
CA PRO A 53 7.42 10.84 -2.10
C PRO A 53 8.62 9.93 -1.89
N VAL A 54 9.09 9.34 -2.98
CA VAL A 54 10.30 8.51 -3.02
C VAL A 54 11.31 9.12 -3.98
N ASP A 55 12.53 9.33 -3.52
CA ASP A 55 13.69 9.54 -4.39
C ASP A 55 14.28 8.16 -4.73
N PHE A 56 13.92 7.63 -5.90
CA PHE A 56 14.36 6.30 -6.33
C PHE A 56 15.87 6.19 -6.54
N ALA A 57 16.54 7.28 -6.92
CA ALA A 57 17.99 7.30 -7.14
C ALA A 57 18.78 7.26 -5.82
N ALA A 58 18.22 7.84 -4.76
CA ALA A 58 18.78 7.76 -3.41
C ALA A 58 18.26 6.59 -2.57
N LEU A 59 17.23 5.87 -3.05
CA LEU A 59 16.54 4.83 -2.29
C LEU A 59 17.51 3.75 -1.81
N ARG A 60 17.54 3.56 -0.50
CA ARG A 60 18.17 2.41 0.17
C ARG A 60 17.08 1.69 0.96
N ARG A 61 17.00 0.38 0.79
CA ARG A 61 16.03 -0.45 1.51
C ARG A 61 16.65 -1.78 1.90
N VAL A 62 16.17 -2.34 3.00
CA VAL A 62 16.37 -3.74 3.35
C VAL A 62 15.06 -4.45 3.04
N ARG A 63 15.13 -5.50 2.23
CA ARG A 63 13.94 -6.26 1.84
C ARG A 63 13.20 -6.79 3.07
N SER A 64 11.90 -6.56 3.13
CA SER A 64 11.04 -6.99 4.21
C SER A 64 9.72 -7.56 3.69
N LYS A 65 8.86 -8.03 4.58
CA LYS A 65 7.48 -8.41 4.21
C LYS A 65 6.56 -7.21 4.04
N GLY A 66 6.94 -6.06 4.60
CA GLY A 66 6.15 -4.82 4.59
C GLY A 66 6.50 -3.91 3.42
N ASP A 67 7.33 -4.33 2.48
CA ASP A 67 7.68 -3.54 1.31
C ASP A 67 7.85 -4.41 0.06
N ALA A 68 7.73 -3.81 -1.11
CA ALA A 68 8.01 -4.46 -2.39
C ALA A 68 8.34 -3.42 -3.47
N LEU A 69 9.43 -3.63 -4.23
CA LEU A 69 9.96 -2.68 -5.20
C LEU A 69 10.06 -3.32 -6.59
N ALA A 70 9.49 -2.66 -7.60
CA ALA A 70 9.82 -2.91 -8.99
C ALA A 70 10.56 -1.71 -9.58
N CYS A 71 11.82 -1.89 -9.96
CA CYS A 71 12.66 -0.80 -10.43
C CYS A 71 13.84 -1.32 -11.24
N ALA A 72 14.18 -0.63 -12.33
CA ALA A 72 15.40 -0.92 -13.09
C ALA A 72 16.65 -0.36 -12.38
N ALA A 73 17.80 -0.99 -12.60
CA ALA A 73 19.05 -0.65 -11.90
C ALA A 73 19.56 0.77 -12.20
N ASP A 74 19.26 1.31 -13.38
CA ASP A 74 19.60 2.68 -13.75
C ASP A 74 18.74 3.73 -13.02
N ILE A 75 17.55 3.35 -12.57
CA ILE A 75 16.65 4.20 -11.77
C ILE A 75 16.93 4.04 -10.27
N CYS A 76 17.12 2.81 -9.80
CA CYS A 76 17.37 2.47 -8.39
C CYS A 76 18.77 1.86 -8.16
N PRO A 77 19.86 2.62 -8.35
CA PRO A 77 21.22 2.06 -8.29
C PRO A 77 21.64 1.60 -6.89
N LYS A 78 20.93 2.03 -5.84
CA LYS A 78 21.27 1.77 -4.43
C LYS A 78 20.31 0.80 -3.73
N ALA A 79 19.30 0.29 -4.43
CA ALA A 79 18.31 -0.63 -3.89
C ALA A 79 18.24 -1.91 -4.71
N GLN A 80 18.14 -3.05 -4.03
CA GLN A 80 17.80 -4.30 -4.69
C GLN A 80 16.31 -4.31 -5.03
N ALA A 81 15.95 -4.49 -6.30
CA ALA A 81 14.56 -4.61 -6.74
C ALA A 81 14.04 -6.05 -6.61
N ASP A 82 12.74 -6.20 -6.39
CA ASP A 82 12.04 -7.49 -6.39
C ASP A 82 11.58 -7.89 -7.80
N ALA A 83 11.39 -6.91 -8.68
CA ALA A 83 11.08 -7.07 -10.09
C ALA A 83 11.69 -5.93 -10.92
N VAL A 84 11.86 -6.15 -12.21
CA VAL A 84 12.30 -5.12 -13.16
C VAL A 84 11.19 -4.94 -14.19
N PRO A 85 10.47 -3.80 -14.18
CA PRO A 85 9.46 -3.51 -15.19
C PRO A 85 10.08 -3.46 -16.59
N PRO A 86 9.42 -4.01 -17.63
CA PRO A 86 9.91 -3.89 -18.99
C PRO A 86 9.79 -2.44 -19.49
N VAL A 87 10.35 -2.20 -20.67
CA VAL A 87 10.03 -1.00 -21.45
C VAL A 87 8.75 -1.26 -22.23
N TYR A 88 7.73 -0.44 -21.98
CA TYR A 88 6.46 -0.49 -22.67
C TYR A 88 6.50 0.39 -23.92
N ALA A 89 5.87 -0.07 -25.00
CA ALA A 89 5.72 0.67 -26.26
C ALA A 89 4.54 1.66 -26.20
N VAL A 90 4.47 2.45 -25.13
CA VAL A 90 3.50 3.54 -24.95
C VAL A 90 4.20 4.78 -24.40
N ALA A 91 3.68 5.96 -24.74
CA ALA A 91 4.16 7.23 -24.19
C ALA A 91 3.94 7.30 -22.66
N GLY A 92 4.76 8.09 -21.96
CA GLY A 92 4.70 8.20 -20.50
C GLY A 92 3.34 8.61 -19.96
N ALA A 93 2.68 9.59 -20.60
CA ALA A 93 1.33 10.02 -20.23
C ALA A 93 0.31 8.88 -20.34
N THR A 94 0.36 8.09 -21.42
CA THR A 94 -0.49 6.91 -21.61
C THR A 94 -0.19 5.84 -20.56
N LEU A 95 1.08 5.60 -20.22
CA LEU A 95 1.44 4.67 -19.16
C LEU A 95 0.91 5.12 -17.79
N ARG A 96 0.95 6.43 -17.50
CA ARG A 96 0.37 7.00 -16.26
C ARG A 96 -1.13 6.76 -16.17
N GLU A 97 -1.85 6.94 -17.27
CA GLU A 97 -3.29 6.65 -17.35
C GLU A 97 -3.59 5.16 -17.18
N ILE A 98 -2.77 4.29 -17.77
CA ILE A 98 -2.85 2.84 -17.56
C ILE A 98 -2.66 2.49 -16.08
N VAL A 99 -1.63 3.04 -15.44
CA VAL A 99 -1.38 2.85 -14.00
C VAL A 99 -2.58 3.30 -13.18
N ARG A 100 -3.14 4.48 -13.45
CA ARG A 100 -4.34 4.98 -12.76
C ARG A 100 -5.52 4.02 -12.93
N SER A 101 -5.76 3.55 -14.15
CA SER A 101 -6.83 2.59 -14.46
C SER A 101 -6.64 1.25 -13.74
N VAL A 102 -5.40 0.78 -13.59
CA VAL A 102 -5.07 -0.42 -12.80
C VAL A 102 -5.33 -0.17 -11.32
N ALA A 103 -4.91 0.98 -10.79
CA ALA A 103 -5.14 1.35 -9.40
C ALA A 103 -6.64 1.45 -9.03
N GLU A 104 -7.47 1.98 -9.94
CA GLU A 104 -8.93 2.07 -9.76
C GLU A 104 -9.61 0.70 -9.66
N ARG A 105 -9.04 -0.33 -10.29
CA ARG A 105 -9.52 -1.72 -10.19
C ARG A 105 -9.03 -2.45 -8.96
N GLU A 106 -8.01 -1.92 -8.28
CA GLU A 106 -7.41 -2.56 -7.12
C GLU A 106 -8.24 -2.31 -5.85
N PRO A 107 -8.63 -3.36 -5.10
CA PRO A 107 -9.53 -3.20 -3.96
C PRO A 107 -9.01 -2.23 -2.90
N ARG A 108 -9.88 -1.30 -2.47
CA ARG A 108 -9.59 -0.32 -1.40
C ARG A 108 -8.33 0.50 -1.66
N THR A 109 -8.14 0.90 -2.91
CA THR A 109 -7.04 1.75 -3.36
C THR A 109 -7.59 3.13 -3.72
N ALA A 110 -6.96 4.18 -3.20
CA ALA A 110 -7.30 5.55 -3.53
C ALA A 110 -6.06 6.32 -3.99
N LEU A 111 -6.19 7.14 -5.03
CA LEU A 111 -5.18 8.13 -5.39
C LEU A 111 -5.15 9.20 -4.29
N VAL A 112 -3.99 9.46 -3.70
CA VAL A 112 -3.81 10.46 -2.64
C VAL A 112 -2.95 11.64 -3.07
N PHE A 113 -2.14 11.47 -4.12
CA PHE A 113 -1.32 12.53 -4.66
C PHE A 113 -1.00 12.29 -6.13
N THR A 114 -1.10 13.35 -6.93
CA THR A 114 -0.59 13.39 -8.30
C THR A 114 0.37 14.57 -8.39
N ASP A 115 1.60 14.32 -8.82
CA ASP A 115 2.51 15.41 -9.13
C ASP A 115 2.09 16.04 -10.47
N ARG A 116 1.74 17.33 -10.44
CA ARG A 116 1.34 18.09 -11.63
C ARG A 116 2.53 18.37 -12.57
N TRP A 117 3.73 18.47 -12.01
CA TRP A 117 4.94 18.87 -12.74
C TRP A 117 5.99 17.77 -12.80
N GLY A 118 5.84 16.75 -11.96
CA GLY A 118 6.62 15.51 -12.00
C GLY A 118 5.81 14.32 -12.51
N GLU A 119 6.49 13.17 -12.51
CA GLU A 119 5.99 11.91 -13.07
C GLU A 119 5.55 10.92 -11.98
N GLN A 120 5.40 11.40 -10.74
CA GLN A 120 5.12 10.56 -9.57
C GLN A 120 3.66 10.68 -9.11
N ASP A 121 3.00 9.53 -8.99
CA ASP A 121 1.68 9.39 -8.36
C ASP A 121 1.81 8.55 -7.08
N ARG A 122 0.98 8.86 -6.09
CA ARG A 122 0.87 8.08 -4.86
C ARG A 122 -0.55 7.64 -4.61
N TYR A 123 -0.68 6.39 -4.22
CA TYR A 123 -1.92 5.73 -3.87
C TYR A 123 -1.82 5.17 -2.46
N VAL A 124 -2.95 5.10 -1.75
CA VAL A 124 -3.07 4.36 -0.49
C VAL A 124 -3.98 3.16 -0.73
N ALA A 125 -3.43 1.97 -0.56
CA ALA A 125 -4.15 0.71 -0.68
C ALA A 125 -4.30 0.06 0.70
N ARG A 126 -5.44 -0.59 0.97
CA ARG A 126 -5.74 -1.13 2.31
C ARG A 126 -6.04 -2.62 2.31
N THR A 127 -5.66 -3.31 3.37
CA THR A 127 -6.01 -4.73 3.57
C THR A 127 -7.51 -4.91 3.82
N ALA A 128 -7.99 -6.15 3.71
CA ALA A 128 -9.44 -6.40 3.68
C ALA A 128 -10.16 -6.24 5.01
N VAL A 129 -9.55 -6.74 6.08
CA VAL A 129 -10.20 -6.82 7.39
C VAL A 129 -9.75 -5.66 8.26
N LEU A 130 -8.44 -5.59 8.54
CA LEU A 130 -7.90 -4.56 9.41
C LEU A 130 -7.65 -3.23 8.69
N ARG A 131 -7.81 -3.17 7.37
CA ARG A 131 -7.58 -1.97 6.56
C ARG A 131 -6.20 -1.32 6.79
N CYS A 132 -5.19 -2.16 7.06
CA CYS A 132 -3.79 -1.74 7.17
C CYS A 132 -3.37 -1.02 5.88
N PRO A 133 -2.85 0.22 5.98
CA PRO A 133 -2.50 1.00 4.80
C PRO A 133 -1.11 0.67 4.26
N ASP A 134 -1.03 0.58 2.94
CA ASP A 134 0.20 0.62 2.16
C ASP A 134 0.21 1.88 1.29
N THR A 135 1.31 2.62 1.30
CA THR A 135 1.57 3.62 0.25
C THR A 135 2.15 2.92 -0.97
N VAL A 136 1.53 3.13 -2.12
CA VAL A 136 2.05 2.73 -3.44
C VAL A 136 2.53 3.99 -4.14
N THR A 137 3.82 4.09 -4.39
CA THR A 137 4.43 5.19 -5.13
C THR A 137 4.82 4.70 -6.52
N VAL A 138 4.33 5.35 -7.56
CA VAL A 138 4.66 5.04 -8.96
C VAL A 138 5.31 6.26 -9.58
N GLU A 139 6.45 6.07 -10.24
CA GLU A 139 7.11 7.10 -11.04
C GLU A 139 7.26 6.62 -12.49
N ILE A 140 6.78 7.42 -13.44
CA ILE A 140 6.90 7.13 -14.86
C ILE A 140 8.27 7.58 -15.36
N VAL A 141 8.92 6.71 -16.13
CA VAL A 141 10.27 6.96 -16.65
C VAL A 141 10.25 6.87 -18.17
N GLY A 142 10.56 7.97 -18.86
CA GLY A 142 10.69 7.99 -20.31
C GLY A 142 11.85 7.12 -20.80
N ARG A 143 11.64 6.37 -21.87
CA ARG A 143 12.64 5.48 -22.49
C ARG A 143 12.87 5.81 -23.98
N GLY A 144 12.61 7.06 -24.35
CA GLY A 144 12.65 7.57 -25.72
C GLY A 144 11.25 7.72 -26.32
N GLU A 145 11.21 8.05 -27.61
CA GLU A 145 9.96 8.34 -28.32
C GLU A 145 8.97 7.17 -28.24
N GLY A 146 7.74 7.49 -27.82
CA GLY A 146 6.63 6.53 -27.69
C GLY A 146 6.88 5.38 -26.71
N ARG A 147 7.93 5.45 -25.87
CA ARG A 147 8.34 4.37 -24.97
C ARG A 147 8.53 4.87 -23.56
N SER A 148 8.08 4.08 -22.60
CA SER A 148 8.19 4.40 -21.19
C SER A 148 8.33 3.14 -20.35
N SER A 149 8.79 3.32 -19.14
CA SER A 149 8.79 2.30 -18.09
C SER A 149 8.35 2.98 -16.80
N LEU A 150 8.45 2.28 -15.68
CA LEU A 150 8.06 2.83 -14.39
C LEU A 150 8.94 2.27 -13.27
N ALA A 151 9.05 3.03 -12.19
CA ALA A 151 9.44 2.53 -10.88
C ALA A 151 8.19 2.48 -9.99
N LEU A 152 8.03 1.40 -9.23
CA LEU A 152 6.88 1.20 -8.35
C LEU A 152 7.37 0.68 -7.00
N TYR A 153 7.05 1.41 -5.94
CA TYR A 153 7.40 1.01 -4.58
C TYR A 153 6.18 0.96 -3.67
N ILE A 154 5.98 -0.18 -3.02
CA ILE A 154 4.93 -0.41 -2.03
C ILE A 154 5.58 -0.42 -0.65
N ARG A 155 5.06 0.39 0.26
CA ARG A 155 5.51 0.48 1.67
C ARG A 155 4.30 0.39 2.59
N SER A 156 4.24 -0.63 3.43
CA SER A 156 3.26 -0.74 4.50
C SER A 156 3.61 0.22 5.63
N GLN A 157 2.60 0.83 6.25
CA GLN A 157 2.79 1.63 7.44
C GLN A 157 3.22 0.72 8.62
N ALA A 158 4.33 1.07 9.27
CA ALA A 158 4.87 0.30 10.38
C ALA A 158 3.88 0.26 11.55
N GLY A 159 3.79 -0.88 12.24
CA GLY A 159 2.93 -1.06 13.41
C GLY A 159 1.56 -1.67 13.12
N CYS A 160 1.16 -1.83 11.85
CA CYS A 160 -0.06 -2.57 11.55
C CYS A 160 0.16 -4.09 11.71
N PRO A 161 -0.70 -4.81 12.46
CA PRO A 161 -0.46 -6.21 12.85
C PRO A 161 -0.57 -7.20 11.68
N VAL A 162 -1.17 -6.78 10.55
CA VAL A 162 -1.27 -7.58 9.33
C VAL A 162 -0.79 -6.74 8.15
N PRO A 163 0.53 -6.66 7.90
CA PRO A 163 1.03 -6.03 6.69
C PRO A 163 0.41 -6.75 5.48
N ALA A 164 -0.02 -5.98 4.47
CA ALA A 164 -0.38 -6.59 3.22
C ALA A 164 0.83 -7.36 2.68
N THR A 165 0.60 -8.42 1.90
CA THR A 165 1.70 -9.01 1.12
C THR A 165 2.05 -8.04 -0.01
N SER A 166 2.88 -7.04 0.30
CA SER A 166 3.30 -6.00 -0.64
C SER A 166 3.80 -6.59 -1.95
N HIS A 167 4.47 -7.75 -1.90
CA HIS A 167 4.86 -8.52 -3.08
C HIS A 167 3.68 -9.01 -3.93
N GLY A 168 2.63 -9.55 -3.31
CA GLY A 168 1.46 -10.00 -4.06
C GLY A 168 0.72 -8.84 -4.72
N ARG A 169 0.66 -7.68 -4.05
CA ARG A 169 0.14 -6.45 -4.64
C ARG A 169 1.01 -5.96 -5.80
N LEU A 170 2.33 -5.95 -5.62
CA LEU A 170 3.30 -5.59 -6.66
C LEU A 170 3.06 -6.42 -7.92
N THR A 171 2.99 -7.74 -7.79
CA THR A 171 2.75 -8.64 -8.92
C THR A 171 1.45 -8.33 -9.64
N ARG A 172 0.32 -8.19 -8.93
CA ARG A 172 -0.96 -7.85 -9.57
C ARG A 172 -0.95 -6.51 -10.30
N TRP A 173 -0.32 -5.50 -9.72
CA TRP A 173 -0.17 -4.19 -10.37
C TRP A 173 0.67 -4.33 -11.65
N LEU A 174 1.83 -4.97 -11.58
CA LEU A 174 2.71 -5.15 -12.75
C LEU A 174 2.03 -5.96 -13.86
N ASP A 175 1.33 -7.04 -13.51
CA ASP A 175 0.60 -7.87 -14.47
C ASP A 175 -0.52 -7.07 -15.15
N GLY A 176 -1.30 -6.32 -14.35
CA GLY A 176 -2.37 -5.46 -14.86
C GLY A 176 -1.85 -4.34 -15.77
N ILE A 177 -0.73 -3.72 -15.41
CA ILE A 177 -0.07 -2.69 -16.23
C ILE A 177 0.47 -3.30 -17.51
N ALA A 178 1.16 -4.43 -17.44
CA ALA A 178 1.73 -5.09 -18.62
C ALA A 178 0.65 -5.53 -19.62
N ALA A 179 -0.45 -6.11 -19.12
CA ALA A 179 -1.58 -6.49 -19.97
C ALA A 179 -2.22 -5.28 -20.65
N ALA A 180 -2.47 -4.20 -19.90
CA ALA A 180 -3.09 -2.99 -20.43
C ALA A 180 -2.18 -2.24 -21.42
N ALA A 181 -0.89 -2.12 -21.12
CA ALA A 181 0.08 -1.50 -22.01
C ALA A 181 0.31 -2.30 -23.30
N GLY A 182 0.33 -3.63 -23.21
CA GLY A 182 0.41 -4.51 -24.38
C GLY A 182 -0.84 -4.39 -25.27
N ALA A 183 -2.03 -4.32 -24.67
CA ALA A 183 -3.27 -4.10 -25.41
C ALA A 183 -3.30 -2.72 -26.09
N GLU A 184 -2.81 -1.67 -25.43
CA GLU A 184 -2.76 -0.31 -25.98
C GLU A 184 -1.77 -0.20 -27.14
N ALA A 185 -0.58 -0.79 -27.01
CA ALA A 185 0.44 -0.81 -28.06
C ALA A 185 -0.05 -1.49 -29.35
N ASN A 186 -1.00 -2.42 -29.27
CA ASN A 186 -1.56 -3.11 -30.43
C ASN A 186 -2.68 -2.32 -31.15
N LYS A 187 -3.11 -1.16 -30.63
CA LYS A 187 -4.15 -0.31 -31.24
C LYS A 187 -3.60 0.74 -32.21
N GLY A 188 -2.30 1.06 -32.09
CA GLY A 188 -1.58 1.99 -32.98
C GLY A 188 -0.88 1.26 -34.11
#